data_AF-A0A1J5DI25-F1
#
_entry.id   AF-A0A1J5DI25-F1
#
_cell.length_a   1.000
_cell.length_b   1.000
_cell.length_c   1.000
_cell.angle_alpha   90.00
_cell.angle_beta   90.00
_cell.angle_gamma   90.00
#
_symmetry.space_group_name_H-M   'P 1'
#
loop_
_entity.id
_entity.type
_entity.pdbx_description
1 polymer ?
#
loop_
_entity_poly.entity_id
_entity_poly.type
_entity_poly.pdbx_seq_one_letter_code
_entity_poly.pdbx_strand_id
1 'polypeptide(L)'
;MNPNLNTALAFALLALLNVACGDASSITYNALNDLADAADVTNGDDATDVKDRIDAVDLTETGDTPQVDATNAIDTTDAIDATEVADATDVVDATDVANATNADAMDADATDADAIDSDAIDADAIDADAIAALGPELVLLGLAEDYVILASSGVTNIPNSTVIGNLGVSPINSTAITGFVLVMDLSGQFSTAIQVTGQVRAANYANPTPEDLITTVGDMQAAFADAASRTTPDFVGLGGGEIGSLTLSPGLYNWTTALSITTDVILDGGPDDVWIFQIAGAVTQAAGAQVLLTGGASANNIFWEVAGAVTLGANAHLEGIVLGQTSIALGAGASVNGRILAQTAVTLNHNAVSQPTP
;
A
#
# COMPACT_ATOMS: atom_id res chain seq x y z
N MET A 1 -34.86 23.82 -26.41
CA MET A 1 -34.81 22.93 -25.23
C MET A 1 -35.91 21.89 -25.40
N ASN A 2 -35.54 20.65 -25.67
CA ASN A 2 -36.46 19.52 -25.82
C ASN A 2 -35.91 18.38 -24.94
N PRO A 3 -36.60 17.95 -23.88
CA PRO A 3 -36.02 17.04 -22.87
C PRO A 3 -36.05 15.56 -23.28
N ASN A 4 -36.52 15.22 -24.48
CA ASN A 4 -36.78 13.83 -24.89
C ASN A 4 -35.69 13.19 -25.78
N LEU A 5 -34.50 13.79 -25.90
CA LEU A 5 -33.40 13.20 -26.69
C LEU A 5 -32.40 12.38 -25.84
N ASN A 6 -32.44 12.50 -24.50
CA ASN A 6 -31.46 11.88 -23.60
C ASN A 6 -31.84 10.47 -23.12
N THR A 7 -33.07 10.00 -23.37
CA THR A 7 -33.52 8.67 -22.95
C THR A 7 -33.45 7.62 -24.07
N ALA A 8 -33.34 8.03 -25.34
CA ALA A 8 -33.21 7.11 -26.46
C ALA A 8 -31.76 6.61 -26.70
N LEU A 9 -30.74 7.39 -26.29
CA LEU A 9 -29.34 6.98 -26.42
C LEU A 9 -28.86 6.04 -25.30
N ALA A 10 -29.51 6.09 -24.13
CA ALA A 10 -29.19 5.21 -23.00
C ALA A 10 -29.67 3.75 -23.21
N PHE A 11 -30.63 3.53 -24.13
CA PHE A 11 -31.18 2.20 -24.40
C PHE A 11 -30.47 1.44 -25.54
N ALA A 12 -29.57 2.08 -26.30
CA ALA A 12 -28.87 1.45 -27.42
C ALA A 12 -27.47 0.92 -27.05
N LEU A 13 -26.86 1.39 -25.95
CA LEU A 13 -25.48 1.03 -25.61
C LEU A 13 -25.36 -0.19 -24.66
N LEU A 14 -26.47 -0.62 -24.04
CA LEU A 14 -26.47 -1.81 -23.17
C LEU A 14 -26.82 -3.12 -23.91
N ALA A 15 -27.10 -3.06 -25.22
CA ALA A 15 -27.51 -4.22 -26.02
C ALA A 15 -26.37 -4.83 -26.87
N LEU A 16 -25.12 -4.39 -26.72
CA LEU A 16 -23.99 -4.81 -27.56
C LEU A 16 -22.90 -5.61 -26.83
N LEU A 17 -23.09 -5.98 -25.55
CA LEU A 17 -22.08 -6.76 -24.81
C LEU A 17 -22.44 -8.23 -24.51
N ASN A 18 -23.55 -8.76 -25.05
CA ASN A 18 -24.01 -10.11 -24.68
C ASN A 18 -24.18 -11.08 -25.86
N VAL A 19 -23.17 -11.17 -26.73
CA VAL A 19 -23.03 -12.29 -27.68
C VAL A 19 -21.56 -12.65 -27.87
N ALA A 20 -21.01 -13.50 -26.98
CA ALA A 20 -19.97 -14.49 -27.29
C ALA A 20 -19.52 -15.26 -26.03
N CYS A 21 -20.29 -16.26 -25.59
CA CYS A 21 -19.82 -17.63 -25.33
C CYS A 21 -21.00 -18.46 -24.84
N GLY A 22 -21.26 -19.58 -25.50
CA GLY A 22 -22.32 -20.52 -25.16
C GLY A 22 -21.96 -21.41 -23.96
N ASP A 23 -23.04 -21.98 -23.42
CA ASP A 23 -23.14 -23.13 -22.53
C ASP A 23 -22.95 -22.93 -21.02
N ALA A 24 -24.02 -22.43 -20.37
CA ALA A 24 -24.57 -23.04 -19.16
C ALA A 24 -26.01 -22.54 -18.92
N SER A 25 -26.95 -23.12 -19.67
CA SER A 25 -28.39 -22.96 -19.44
C SER A 25 -28.83 -23.71 -18.17
N SER A 26 -28.93 -23.00 -17.04
CA SER A 26 -30.02 -23.08 -16.04
C SER A 26 -29.55 -22.52 -14.70
N ILE A 27 -29.98 -21.32 -14.32
CA ILE A 27 -30.47 -20.94 -12.98
C ILE A 27 -31.12 -19.56 -13.17
N THR A 28 -32.44 -19.55 -13.02
CA THR A 28 -33.33 -18.40 -13.22
C THR A 28 -33.22 -17.37 -12.11
N TYR A 29 -33.24 -16.11 -12.52
CA TYR A 29 -33.75 -14.95 -11.78
C TYR A 29 -35.00 -15.33 -10.95
N ASN A 30 -34.89 -15.38 -9.62
CA ASN A 30 -35.96 -15.15 -8.64
C ASN A 30 -35.41 -15.32 -7.21
N ALA A 31 -34.87 -14.25 -6.63
CA ALA A 31 -34.58 -14.19 -5.20
C ALA A 31 -34.86 -12.78 -4.63
N LEU A 32 -35.83 -12.07 -5.20
CA LEU A 32 -36.34 -10.81 -4.66
C LEU A 32 -37.88 -10.83 -4.76
N ASN A 33 -38.54 -11.69 -3.95
CA ASN A 33 -39.93 -11.53 -3.52
C ASN A 33 -40.46 -12.68 -2.61
N ASP A 34 -39.80 -12.97 -1.48
CA ASP A 34 -40.44 -13.85 -0.47
C ASP A 34 -40.12 -13.44 0.98
N LEU A 35 -40.47 -12.20 1.32
CA LEU A 35 -40.52 -11.69 2.69
C LEU A 35 -41.94 -11.24 3.06
N ALA A 36 -42.96 -11.76 2.36
CA ALA A 36 -44.34 -11.34 2.53
C ALA A 36 -45.33 -12.48 2.28
N ASP A 37 -45.18 -13.61 2.99
CA ASP A 37 -46.33 -14.45 3.33
C ASP A 37 -46.06 -15.32 4.58
N ALA A 38 -46.25 -14.72 5.75
CA ALA A 38 -46.39 -15.46 7.01
C ALA A 38 -47.39 -14.73 7.92
N ALA A 39 -48.59 -14.49 7.37
CA ALA A 39 -49.78 -14.18 8.15
C ALA A 39 -50.85 -15.18 7.73
N ASP A 40 -50.92 -16.33 8.41
CA ASP A 40 -52.15 -17.01 8.85
C ASP A 40 -51.86 -18.46 9.30
N VAL A 41 -51.54 -18.64 10.58
CA VAL A 41 -52.09 -19.77 11.35
C VAL A 41 -52.45 -19.24 12.73
N THR A 42 -53.56 -18.52 12.80
CA THR A 42 -54.37 -18.47 14.01
C THR A 42 -55.07 -19.81 14.19
N ASN A 43 -54.62 -20.61 15.17
CA ASN A 43 -55.53 -21.30 16.08
C ASN A 43 -54.80 -21.95 17.26
N GLY A 44 -55.22 -21.57 18.47
CA GLY A 44 -55.37 -22.52 19.58
C GLY A 44 -54.26 -22.53 20.63
N ASP A 45 -54.44 -21.67 21.63
CA ASP A 45 -54.12 -21.90 23.04
C ASP A 45 -52.70 -21.59 23.58
N ASP A 46 -52.68 -20.44 24.25
CA ASP A 46 -52.15 -20.21 25.61
C ASP A 46 -50.85 -19.42 25.75
N ALA A 47 -50.99 -18.10 25.64
CA ALA A 47 -50.08 -17.14 26.25
C ALA A 47 -50.86 -15.87 26.64
N THR A 48 -51.65 -15.94 27.73
CA THR A 48 -51.97 -14.81 28.64
C THR A 48 -52.92 -15.26 29.77
N ASP A 49 -52.39 -15.70 30.90
CA ASP A 49 -52.95 -15.39 32.24
C ASP A 49 -51.96 -15.75 33.36
N VAL A 50 -52.04 -15.04 34.48
CA VAL A 50 -51.25 -15.11 35.72
C VAL A 50 -49.97 -14.26 35.77
N LYS A 51 -50.22 -12.94 35.80
CA LYS A 51 -49.87 -12.22 37.02
C LYS A 51 -50.64 -12.81 38.21
N ASP A 52 -49.93 -13.24 39.25
CA ASP A 52 -50.30 -13.11 40.67
C ASP A 52 -49.12 -13.70 41.47
N ARG A 53 -48.40 -13.03 42.37
CA ARG A 53 -48.51 -11.71 42.97
C ARG A 53 -47.17 -11.46 43.67
N ILE A 54 -46.60 -10.27 43.44
CA ILE A 54 -46.01 -9.55 44.55
C ILE A 54 -47.14 -9.41 45.58
N ASP A 55 -47.00 -10.05 46.74
CA ASP A 55 -47.78 -9.70 47.90
C ASP A 55 -46.88 -9.61 49.12
N ALA A 56 -47.07 -8.52 49.83
CA ALA A 56 -46.32 -8.12 51.00
C ALA A 56 -46.45 -9.16 52.11
N VAL A 57 -45.31 -9.62 52.64
CA VAL A 57 -45.23 -9.93 54.07
C VAL A 57 -44.69 -8.67 54.75
N ASP A 58 -45.64 -7.82 55.09
CA ASP A 58 -45.57 -6.94 56.24
C ASP A 58 -45.37 -7.81 57.50
N LEU A 59 -44.19 -7.69 58.12
CA LEU A 59 -44.01 -7.94 59.54
C LEU A 59 -43.37 -6.70 60.15
N THR A 60 -44.18 -5.65 60.25
CA THR A 60 -44.06 -4.66 61.32
C THR A 60 -44.42 -5.31 62.66
N GLU A 61 -43.44 -5.81 63.39
CA GLU A 61 -43.38 -5.96 64.85
C GLU A 61 -42.11 -6.73 65.21
N THR A 62 -41.35 -6.48 66.27
CA THR A 62 -41.16 -5.38 67.23
C THR A 62 -39.87 -5.77 67.94
N GLY A 63 -39.02 -4.77 68.21
CA GLY A 63 -38.01 -4.74 69.28
C GLY A 63 -37.40 -6.05 69.79
N ASP A 64 -36.12 -6.27 69.45
CA ASP A 64 -35.10 -6.13 70.49
C ASP A 64 -33.71 -5.83 69.87
N THR A 65 -33.07 -4.80 70.39
CA THR A 65 -31.62 -4.52 70.28
C THR A 65 -31.04 -4.78 71.68
N PRO A 66 -29.75 -5.11 71.92
CA PRO A 66 -28.58 -4.60 71.19
C PRO A 66 -27.32 -5.53 71.13
N GLN A 67 -26.20 -4.94 70.66
CA GLN A 67 -24.78 -5.32 70.83
C GLN A 67 -24.23 -6.39 69.86
N VAL A 68 -23.16 -6.17 69.09
CA VAL A 68 -21.95 -5.36 69.31
C VAL A 68 -21.44 -4.78 67.99
N ASP A 69 -21.14 -3.48 68.00
CA ASP A 69 -20.22 -2.83 67.08
C ASP A 69 -18.80 -3.35 67.31
N ALA A 70 -18.22 -3.99 66.30
CA ALA A 70 -16.78 -4.06 66.13
C ALA A 70 -16.44 -4.01 64.64
N THR A 71 -16.16 -2.80 64.19
CA THR A 71 -15.42 -2.54 62.96
C THR A 71 -14.06 -3.27 62.99
N ASN A 72 -13.68 -3.90 61.87
CA ASN A 72 -12.38 -4.49 61.53
C ASN A 72 -11.91 -5.75 62.29
N ALA A 73 -11.98 -6.91 61.63
CA ALA A 73 -10.79 -7.68 61.20
C ALA A 73 -11.22 -9.01 60.56
N ILE A 74 -10.61 -9.30 59.41
CA ILE A 74 -10.63 -10.59 58.72
C ILE A 74 -10.00 -11.64 59.65
N ASP A 75 -10.66 -12.78 59.84
CA ASP A 75 -9.95 -14.04 60.06
C ASP A 75 -10.77 -15.23 59.55
N THR A 76 -10.02 -16.04 58.85
CA THR A 76 -10.28 -17.20 58.04
C THR A 76 -10.70 -18.44 58.82
N THR A 77 -11.22 -19.41 58.05
CA THR A 77 -11.22 -20.87 58.26
C THR A 77 -12.57 -21.51 58.64
N ASP A 78 -13.02 -22.43 57.77
CA ASP A 78 -14.10 -23.43 57.88
C ASP A 78 -15.56 -22.95 57.65
N ALA A 79 -16.34 -23.37 56.65
CA ALA A 79 -16.20 -24.41 55.63
C ALA A 79 -17.38 -24.30 54.64
N ILE A 80 -17.14 -24.14 53.32
CA ILE A 80 -18.00 -24.63 52.22
C ILE A 80 -17.04 -24.80 51.02
N ASP A 81 -16.47 -25.99 50.88
CA ASP A 81 -16.87 -27.07 49.95
C ASP A 81 -16.26 -26.89 48.55
N ALA A 82 -15.40 -27.84 48.22
CA ALA A 82 -14.30 -27.70 47.28
C ALA A 82 -14.65 -28.24 45.90
N THR A 83 -15.41 -27.47 45.10
CA THR A 83 -15.51 -27.70 43.65
C THR A 83 -16.16 -26.50 42.97
N GLU A 84 -15.50 -25.34 42.90
CA GLU A 84 -15.57 -24.41 41.75
C GLU A 84 -14.87 -23.07 42.02
N VAL A 85 -13.87 -22.77 41.18
CA VAL A 85 -13.47 -21.43 40.70
C VAL A 85 -12.62 -20.54 41.62
N ALA A 86 -11.32 -20.54 41.34
CA ALA A 86 -10.45 -19.35 41.28
C ALA A 86 -9.37 -19.72 40.23
N ASP A 87 -9.31 -19.14 39.03
CA ASP A 87 -9.09 -17.74 38.68
C ASP A 87 -7.98 -17.04 39.48
N ALA A 88 -7.15 -16.30 38.74
CA ALA A 88 -6.04 -15.44 39.16
C ALA A 88 -4.70 -16.09 39.57
N THR A 89 -3.81 -16.13 38.58
CA THR A 89 -2.41 -15.65 38.61
C THR A 89 -1.94 -14.89 39.86
N ASP A 90 -0.82 -15.34 40.44
CA ASP A 90 0.30 -14.57 41.02
C ASP A 90 1.28 -15.60 41.64
N VAL A 91 2.61 -15.56 41.63
CA VAL A 91 3.65 -14.63 41.21
C VAL A 91 4.93 -15.47 41.15
N VAL A 92 5.77 -15.15 40.18
CA VAL A 92 7.13 -15.70 40.01
C VAL A 92 8.01 -15.35 41.22
N ASP A 93 8.75 -16.31 41.76
CA ASP A 93 10.11 -16.00 42.25
C ASP A 93 11.08 -17.14 41.97
N ALA A 94 12.23 -16.74 41.44
CA ALA A 94 13.23 -17.54 40.78
C ALA A 94 14.38 -17.83 41.72
N THR A 95 14.70 -19.11 41.93
CA THR A 95 16.05 -19.71 42.02
C THR A 95 15.94 -21.11 42.61
N ASP A 96 16.60 -22.06 41.96
CA ASP A 96 16.94 -23.39 42.48
C ASP A 96 15.73 -24.33 42.70
N VAL A 97 15.56 -25.42 41.96
CA VAL A 97 16.49 -26.54 41.96
C VAL A 97 16.32 -27.31 40.65
N ALA A 98 17.40 -27.28 39.88
CA ALA A 98 17.69 -28.25 38.84
C ALA A 98 17.62 -29.70 39.36
N ASN A 99 17.43 -30.62 38.43
CA ASN A 99 17.64 -32.07 38.56
C ASN A 99 16.39 -32.90 38.89
N ALA A 100 15.55 -33.11 37.89
CA ALA A 100 14.80 -34.36 37.76
C ALA A 100 15.05 -34.93 36.36
N THR A 101 16.17 -35.64 36.26
CA THR A 101 16.35 -36.80 35.40
C THR A 101 15.08 -37.65 35.32
N ASN A 102 14.71 -37.96 34.07
CA ASN A 102 14.19 -39.24 33.61
C ASN A 102 13.04 -39.93 34.39
N ALA A 103 11.98 -40.13 33.62
CA ALA A 103 11.09 -41.29 33.61
C ALA A 103 9.91 -41.35 34.60
N ASP A 104 8.79 -41.77 34.00
CA ASP A 104 7.54 -42.30 34.55
C ASP A 104 6.52 -41.20 34.95
N ALA A 105 5.46 -40.92 34.18
CA ALA A 105 4.66 -41.85 33.39
C ALA A 105 3.86 -41.15 32.28
N MET A 106 4.09 -41.58 31.04
CA MET A 106 3.02 -41.69 30.04
C MET A 106 3.01 -43.14 29.58
N ASP A 107 2.12 -43.92 30.20
CA ASP A 107 1.66 -45.20 29.70
C ASP A 107 0.60 -44.91 28.62
N ALA A 108 1.03 -44.96 27.36
CA ALA A 108 0.18 -45.26 26.21
C ALA A 108 1.09 -45.63 25.02
N ASP A 109 1.30 -46.94 24.87
CA ASP A 109 1.32 -47.66 23.59
C ASP A 109 2.31 -47.17 22.52
N ALA A 110 3.59 -47.52 22.69
CA ALA A 110 4.59 -47.47 21.63
C ALA A 110 4.73 -48.84 20.96
N THR A 111 3.98 -49.07 19.88
CA THR A 111 4.38 -49.99 18.81
C THR A 111 4.01 -49.42 17.44
N ASP A 112 4.72 -48.39 17.02
CA ASP A 112 5.16 -48.29 15.62
C ASP A 112 6.44 -47.45 15.57
N ALA A 113 7.58 -48.14 15.50
CA ALA A 113 8.90 -47.55 15.50
C ALA A 113 9.49 -47.45 14.08
N ASP A 114 8.65 -47.53 13.04
CA ASP A 114 9.06 -47.41 11.63
C ASP A 114 8.14 -46.42 10.89
N ALA A 115 8.39 -45.11 11.02
CA ALA A 115 8.22 -44.08 9.96
C ALA A 115 8.19 -42.66 10.55
N ILE A 116 9.29 -42.18 11.13
CA ILE A 116 9.73 -40.86 10.68
C ILE A 116 10.65 -41.17 9.51
N ASP A 117 10.01 -41.42 8.37
CA ASP A 117 10.68 -41.40 7.11
C ASP A 117 11.35 -40.02 7.01
N SER A 118 12.68 -39.99 7.04
CA SER A 118 13.42 -38.78 6.74
C SER A 118 13.21 -38.31 5.30
N ASP A 119 12.53 -39.13 4.47
CA ASP A 119 12.03 -38.78 3.14
C ASP A 119 10.60 -38.17 3.19
N ALA A 120 9.95 -38.08 4.37
CA ALA A 120 8.64 -37.44 4.53
C ALA A 120 8.71 -35.92 4.80
N ILE A 121 9.91 -35.35 4.96
CA ILE A 121 10.10 -33.95 4.57
C ILE A 121 10.48 -34.01 3.10
N ASP A 122 9.46 -34.01 2.25
CA ASP A 122 9.68 -33.72 0.85
C ASP A 122 10.33 -32.34 0.78
N ALA A 123 11.63 -32.30 0.49
CA ALA A 123 12.35 -31.06 0.30
C ALA A 123 11.81 -30.30 -0.93
N ASP A 124 11.02 -30.94 -1.80
CA ASP A 124 10.25 -30.29 -2.88
C ASP A 124 8.93 -29.67 -2.39
N ALA A 125 8.45 -29.98 -1.18
CA ALA A 125 7.21 -29.39 -0.63
C ALA A 125 7.43 -28.02 0.05
N ILE A 126 8.68 -27.62 0.24
CA ILE A 126 9.02 -26.21 0.39
C ILE A 126 9.37 -25.75 -1.02
N ASP A 127 8.38 -25.19 -1.70
CA ASP A 127 8.65 -24.30 -2.82
C ASP A 127 9.48 -23.13 -2.30
N ALA A 128 10.80 -23.31 -2.28
CA ALA A 128 11.77 -22.30 -1.90
C ALA A 128 11.94 -21.24 -2.99
N ASP A 129 11.10 -21.26 -4.05
CA ASP A 129 11.25 -20.48 -5.27
C ASP A 129 10.05 -19.53 -5.55
N ALA A 130 9.16 -19.30 -4.58
CA ALA A 130 8.17 -18.22 -4.66
C ALA A 130 7.72 -17.71 -3.28
N ILE A 131 8.58 -16.96 -2.59
CA ILE A 131 8.05 -15.97 -1.64
C ILE A 131 7.33 -14.95 -2.52
N ALA A 132 5.99 -14.96 -2.51
CA ALA A 132 5.23 -13.98 -3.28
C ALA A 132 5.67 -12.57 -2.86
N ALA A 133 6.05 -11.75 -3.84
CA ALA A 133 6.36 -10.35 -3.63
C ALA A 133 5.25 -9.67 -2.83
N LEU A 134 5.63 -8.91 -1.81
CA LEU A 134 4.69 -8.13 -1.00
C LEU A 134 4.33 -6.82 -1.70
N GLY A 135 3.13 -6.34 -1.39
CA GLY A 135 2.60 -5.10 -1.95
C GLY A 135 1.79 -5.32 -3.24
N PRO A 136 1.40 -4.23 -3.92
CA PRO A 136 0.59 -4.28 -5.12
C PRO A 136 1.39 -4.74 -6.35
N GLU A 137 0.70 -5.06 -7.44
CA GLU A 137 1.35 -5.31 -8.74
C GLU A 137 2.17 -4.08 -9.20
N LEU A 138 3.27 -4.30 -9.92
CA LEU A 138 4.09 -3.22 -10.49
C LEU A 138 3.26 -2.30 -11.39
N VAL A 139 3.69 -1.03 -11.50
CA VAL A 139 3.12 -0.08 -12.47
C VAL A 139 3.90 -0.20 -13.78
N LEU A 140 3.22 -0.54 -14.86
CA LEU A 140 3.86 -0.69 -16.17
C LEU A 140 4.16 0.69 -16.78
N LEU A 141 5.44 0.97 -17.03
CA LEU A 141 5.88 2.25 -17.60
C LEU A 141 5.87 2.30 -19.12
N GLY A 142 5.71 1.16 -19.80
CA GLY A 142 5.81 1.06 -21.25
C GLY A 142 7.13 1.66 -21.77
N LEU A 143 7.08 2.43 -22.85
CA LEU A 143 8.27 3.08 -23.40
C LEU A 143 8.86 4.17 -22.49
N ALA A 144 8.11 4.67 -21.50
CA ALA A 144 8.66 5.61 -20.52
C ALA A 144 9.77 4.98 -19.66
N GLU A 145 9.82 3.64 -19.59
CA GLU A 145 10.91 2.89 -18.95
C GLU A 145 12.29 3.10 -19.63
N ASP A 146 12.36 3.59 -20.85
CA ASP A 146 13.66 3.87 -21.48
C ASP A 146 14.25 5.21 -21.05
N TYR A 147 13.51 6.01 -20.27
CA TYR A 147 13.90 7.38 -19.89
C TYR A 147 14.14 7.50 -18.39
N VAL A 148 15.26 8.11 -18.03
CA VAL A 148 15.54 8.54 -16.65
C VAL A 148 14.86 9.87 -16.36
N ILE A 149 14.73 10.74 -17.37
CA ILE A 149 13.99 12.00 -17.27
C ILE A 149 13.09 12.14 -18.49
N LEU A 150 11.79 12.30 -18.27
CA LEU A 150 10.80 12.59 -19.31
C LEU A 150 9.93 13.76 -18.85
N ALA A 151 9.79 14.79 -19.68
CA ALA A 151 9.02 15.99 -19.31
C ALA A 151 8.22 16.56 -20.47
N SER A 152 6.97 16.95 -20.24
CA SER A 152 6.12 17.47 -21.33
C SER A 152 6.36 18.92 -21.72
N SER A 153 6.79 19.77 -20.77
CA SER A 153 6.94 21.22 -20.94
C SER A 153 8.36 21.73 -20.72
N GLY A 154 9.34 20.84 -20.61
CA GLY A 154 10.77 21.18 -20.67
C GLY A 154 11.60 20.63 -19.50
N VAL A 155 12.91 20.66 -19.70
CA VAL A 155 13.89 20.31 -18.67
C VAL A 155 14.89 21.46 -18.57
N THR A 156 14.98 22.08 -17.39
CA THR A 156 15.95 23.14 -17.10
C THR A 156 17.02 22.59 -16.18
N ASN A 157 18.28 22.89 -16.48
CA ASN A 157 19.41 22.47 -15.67
C ASN A 157 20.30 23.66 -15.32
N ILE A 158 20.69 23.77 -14.06
CA ILE A 158 21.80 24.62 -13.61
C ILE A 158 23.03 23.70 -13.52
N PRO A 159 23.97 23.78 -14.48
CA PRO A 159 25.07 22.81 -14.60
C PRO A 159 26.12 22.93 -13.50
N ASN A 160 26.85 21.87 -13.15
CA ASN A 160 26.87 20.55 -13.80
C ASN A 160 26.03 19.50 -13.04
N SER A 161 25.06 18.90 -13.73
CA SER A 161 24.35 17.69 -13.32
C SER A 161 24.95 16.45 -14.01
N THR A 162 24.69 15.27 -13.46
CA THR A 162 25.03 13.97 -14.05
C THR A 162 23.73 13.18 -14.24
N VAL A 163 23.39 12.87 -15.48
CA VAL A 163 22.20 12.10 -15.85
C VAL A 163 22.67 10.79 -16.48
N ILE A 164 22.28 9.65 -15.90
CA ILE A 164 22.60 8.31 -16.42
C ILE A 164 21.30 7.67 -16.89
N GLY A 165 21.15 7.54 -18.21
CA GLY A 165 19.92 7.16 -18.89
C GLY A 165 19.47 8.21 -19.92
N ASN A 166 18.38 7.93 -20.65
CA ASN A 166 17.87 8.83 -21.68
C ASN A 166 17.04 9.99 -21.10
N LEU A 167 17.12 11.15 -21.75
CA LEU A 167 16.35 12.34 -21.42
C LEU A 167 15.41 12.68 -22.59
N GLY A 168 14.14 12.91 -22.31
CA GLY A 168 13.12 13.18 -23.34
C GLY A 168 12.25 14.40 -23.02
N VAL A 169 11.87 15.15 -24.07
CA VAL A 169 10.78 16.14 -23.97
C VAL A 169 9.80 16.04 -25.13
N SER A 170 8.49 16.04 -24.82
CA SER A 170 7.41 16.02 -25.82
C SER A 170 6.08 16.38 -25.17
N PRO A 171 5.21 17.22 -25.77
CA PRO A 171 5.25 17.70 -27.15
C PRO A 171 6.13 18.93 -27.36
N ILE A 172 6.77 19.45 -26.30
CA ILE A 172 7.65 20.61 -26.43
C ILE A 172 8.93 20.28 -27.21
N ASN A 173 9.52 21.30 -27.84
CA ASN A 173 10.74 21.15 -28.63
C ASN A 173 12.00 21.19 -27.76
N SER A 174 13.11 20.74 -28.35
CA SER A 174 14.46 20.74 -27.75
C SER A 174 14.94 22.08 -27.21
N THR A 175 14.38 23.21 -27.67
CA THR A 175 14.70 24.54 -27.12
C THR A 175 14.28 24.71 -25.65
N ALA A 176 13.38 23.86 -25.16
CA ALA A 176 12.98 23.80 -23.75
C ALA A 176 13.87 22.88 -22.90
N ILE A 177 14.87 22.24 -23.51
CA ILE A 177 15.96 21.59 -22.79
C ILE A 177 17.08 22.63 -22.63
N THR A 178 17.15 23.25 -21.45
CA THR A 178 18.07 24.37 -21.18
C THR A 178 19.12 23.98 -20.15
N GLY A 179 20.29 24.61 -20.21
CA GLY A 179 21.45 24.27 -19.36
C GLY A 179 22.22 23.03 -19.80
N PHE A 180 21.74 22.30 -20.81
CA PHE A 180 22.51 21.27 -21.50
C PHE A 180 23.11 21.85 -22.78
N VAL A 181 24.38 21.54 -23.02
CA VAL A 181 25.01 21.80 -24.31
C VAL A 181 24.71 20.60 -25.20
N LEU A 182 23.63 20.68 -25.98
CA LEU A 182 23.19 19.62 -26.86
C LEU A 182 23.98 19.61 -28.17
N VAL A 183 24.50 18.45 -28.53
CA VAL A 183 25.16 18.18 -29.82
C VAL A 183 24.29 17.18 -30.58
N MET A 184 23.66 17.65 -31.66
CA MET A 184 22.82 16.81 -32.53
C MET A 184 23.66 15.72 -33.21
N ASP A 185 23.16 14.49 -33.17
CA ASP A 185 23.71 13.39 -33.95
C ASP A 185 23.48 13.59 -35.46
N LEU A 186 24.30 12.93 -36.29
CA LEU A 186 24.21 13.01 -37.75
C LEU A 186 22.86 12.52 -38.31
N SER A 187 22.19 11.61 -37.61
CA SER A 187 20.84 11.15 -37.97
C SER A 187 19.77 12.23 -37.77
N GLY A 188 20.03 13.24 -36.94
CA GLY A 188 19.05 14.21 -36.48
C GLY A 188 17.98 13.66 -35.54
N GLN A 189 18.07 12.39 -35.12
CA GLN A 189 17.05 11.71 -34.31
C GLN A 189 17.25 11.90 -32.81
N PHE A 190 18.47 12.17 -32.37
CA PHE A 190 18.79 12.45 -30.97
C PHE A 190 19.95 13.45 -30.87
N SER A 191 20.19 13.96 -29.67
CA SER A 191 21.39 14.71 -29.33
C SER A 191 22.11 14.06 -28.15
N THR A 192 23.35 14.47 -27.93
CA THR A 192 24.17 14.08 -26.78
C THR A 192 24.54 15.33 -25.98
N ALA A 193 24.87 15.14 -24.71
CA ALA A 193 25.41 16.19 -23.85
C ALA A 193 26.42 15.59 -22.88
N ILE A 194 27.47 16.33 -22.52
CA ILE A 194 28.53 15.85 -21.60
C ILE A 194 27.95 15.41 -20.24
N GLN A 195 26.86 16.05 -19.82
CA GLN A 195 26.17 15.78 -18.55
C GLN A 195 25.22 14.57 -18.63
N VAL A 196 25.01 13.97 -19.81
CA VAL A 196 24.04 12.90 -20.05
C VAL A 196 24.76 11.67 -20.61
N THR A 197 24.81 10.60 -19.82
CA THR A 197 25.22 9.27 -20.28
C THR A 197 24.00 8.56 -20.83
N GLY A 198 23.64 8.89 -22.07
CA GLY A 198 22.44 8.45 -22.75
C GLY A 198 22.11 9.32 -23.96
N GLN A 199 20.93 9.12 -24.54
CA GLN A 199 20.42 9.95 -25.62
C GLN A 199 19.49 11.05 -25.07
N VAL A 200 19.60 12.24 -25.64
CA VAL A 200 18.63 13.31 -25.46
C VAL A 200 17.70 13.33 -26.67
N ARG A 201 16.39 13.27 -26.46
CA ARG A 201 15.37 13.23 -27.52
C ARG A 201 14.34 14.33 -27.32
N ALA A 202 13.82 14.90 -28.40
CA ALA A 202 12.82 15.96 -28.36
C ALA A 202 11.83 15.87 -29.53
N ALA A 203 10.63 16.44 -29.36
CA ALA A 203 9.54 16.35 -30.33
C ALA A 203 9.85 16.91 -31.74
N ASN A 204 10.82 17.82 -31.87
CA ASN A 204 11.19 18.42 -33.15
C ASN A 204 12.36 17.72 -33.86
N TYR A 205 12.77 16.55 -33.40
CA TYR A 205 13.85 15.76 -34.01
C TYR A 205 13.35 14.96 -35.23
N ALA A 206 14.27 14.39 -36.00
CA ALA A 206 13.93 13.59 -37.17
C ALA A 206 13.23 12.28 -36.79
N ASN A 207 12.41 11.75 -37.70
CA ASN A 207 11.73 10.46 -37.50
C ASN A 207 12.72 9.32 -37.23
N PRO A 208 12.37 8.34 -36.38
CA PRO A 208 11.05 8.11 -35.76
C PRO A 208 10.81 8.85 -34.43
N THR A 209 11.77 9.65 -33.95
CA THR A 209 11.76 10.22 -32.58
C THR A 209 10.46 10.92 -32.16
N PRO A 210 9.79 11.74 -33.00
CA PRO A 210 8.55 12.39 -32.59
C PRO A 210 7.41 11.39 -32.31
N GLU A 211 7.30 10.32 -33.12
CA GLU A 211 6.26 9.30 -32.96
C GLU A 211 6.53 8.43 -31.73
N ASP A 212 7.79 8.02 -31.53
CA ASP A 212 8.22 7.29 -30.33
C ASP A 212 7.91 8.10 -29.06
N LEU A 213 8.20 9.41 -29.06
CA LEU A 213 7.97 10.27 -27.90
C LEU A 213 6.49 10.54 -27.62
N ILE A 214 5.61 10.52 -28.64
CA ILE A 214 4.16 10.60 -28.42
C ILE A 214 3.70 9.37 -27.63
N THR A 215 4.12 8.17 -28.06
CA THR A 215 3.80 6.92 -27.35
C THR A 215 4.42 6.90 -25.96
N THR A 216 5.69 7.30 -25.82
CA THR A 216 6.41 7.36 -24.53
C THR A 216 5.68 8.26 -23.51
N VAL A 217 5.23 9.44 -23.93
CA VAL A 217 4.47 10.35 -23.05
C VAL A 217 3.08 9.79 -22.74
N GLY A 218 2.45 9.11 -23.70
CA GLY A 218 1.20 8.39 -23.47
C GLY A 218 1.35 7.29 -22.42
N ASP A 219 2.42 6.49 -22.48
CA ASP A 219 2.70 5.43 -21.50
C ASP A 219 2.99 6.01 -20.11
N MET A 220 3.71 7.13 -20.02
CA MET A 220 3.88 7.87 -18.75
C MET A 220 2.53 8.30 -18.15
N GLN A 221 1.62 8.83 -18.98
CA GLN A 221 0.29 9.24 -18.53
C GLN A 221 -0.56 8.03 -18.12
N ALA A 222 -0.44 6.91 -18.83
CA ALA A 222 -1.10 5.65 -18.49
C ALA A 222 -0.58 5.08 -17.16
N ALA A 223 0.74 5.08 -16.94
CA ALA A 223 1.36 4.66 -15.69
C ALA A 223 0.92 5.54 -14.50
N PHE A 224 0.86 6.86 -14.69
CA PHE A 224 0.30 7.77 -13.68
C PHE A 224 -1.15 7.43 -13.36
N ALA A 225 -1.99 7.24 -14.38
CA ALA A 225 -3.40 6.91 -14.19
C ALA A 225 -3.60 5.53 -13.53
N ASP A 226 -2.78 4.53 -13.90
CA ASP A 226 -2.77 3.20 -13.28
C ASP A 226 -2.45 3.31 -11.79
N ALA A 227 -1.31 3.91 -11.44
CA ALA A 227 -0.89 4.13 -10.06
C ALA A 227 -1.95 4.90 -9.25
N ALA A 228 -2.54 5.96 -9.80
CA ALA A 228 -3.59 6.74 -9.15
C ALA A 228 -4.93 5.98 -9.01
N SER A 229 -5.17 4.97 -9.86
CA SER A 229 -6.41 4.19 -9.87
C SER A 229 -6.38 2.97 -8.95
N ARG A 230 -5.22 2.61 -8.40
CA ARG A 230 -5.11 1.49 -7.44
C ARG A 230 -6.05 1.73 -6.27
N THR A 231 -6.80 0.69 -5.90
CA THR A 231 -7.81 0.75 -4.84
C THR A 231 -7.36 -0.09 -3.65
N THR A 232 -8.10 0.01 -2.53
CA THR A 232 -7.82 -0.70 -1.26
C THR A 232 -6.41 -0.46 -0.72
N PRO A 233 -6.06 0.79 -0.36
CA PRO A 233 -4.76 1.09 0.24
C PRO A 233 -4.58 0.37 1.58
N ASP A 234 -3.38 -0.19 1.78
CA ASP A 234 -2.95 -0.78 3.05
C ASP A 234 -2.81 0.29 4.14
N PHE A 235 -2.40 1.51 3.73
CA PHE A 235 -2.18 2.64 4.61
C PHE A 235 -2.87 3.90 4.10
N VAL A 236 -3.67 4.55 4.96
CA VAL A 236 -4.37 5.80 4.64
C VAL A 236 -3.91 6.92 5.57
N GLY A 237 -3.39 7.99 4.99
CA GLY A 237 -3.00 9.20 5.74
C GLY A 237 -1.88 8.97 6.74
N LEU A 238 -0.98 8.00 6.49
CA LEU A 238 0.08 7.63 7.42
C LEU A 238 0.91 8.85 7.84
N GLY A 239 1.21 8.94 9.14
CA GLY A 239 1.99 10.03 9.72
C GLY A 239 1.32 11.41 9.62
N GLY A 240 0.04 11.48 9.24
CA GLY A 240 -0.64 12.76 8.98
C GLY A 240 -0.04 13.52 7.80
N GLY A 241 0.61 12.82 6.86
CA GLY A 241 1.31 13.44 5.73
C GLY A 241 2.77 13.79 6.01
N GLU A 242 3.37 13.33 7.11
CA GLU A 242 4.82 13.37 7.35
C GLU A 242 5.34 11.95 7.59
N ILE A 243 6.29 11.48 6.77
CA ILE A 243 6.81 10.11 6.85
C ILE A 243 8.27 10.01 7.26
N GLY A 244 8.92 11.13 7.59
CA GLY A 244 10.27 11.11 8.12
C GLY A 244 10.36 10.30 9.41
N SER A 245 11.50 9.65 9.61
CA SER A 245 11.80 8.72 10.71
C SER A 245 10.98 7.44 10.72
N LEU A 246 10.15 7.18 9.70
CA LEU A 246 9.40 5.94 9.58
C LEU A 246 10.18 4.87 8.80
N THR A 247 9.84 3.62 9.07
CA THR A 247 10.18 2.47 8.22
C THR A 247 8.88 1.98 7.58
N LEU A 248 8.85 1.95 6.25
CA LEU A 248 7.67 1.62 5.46
C LEU A 248 7.85 0.24 4.83
N SER A 249 6.96 -0.69 5.18
CA SER A 249 6.86 -2.00 4.54
C SER A 249 6.29 -1.87 3.13
N PRO A 250 6.41 -2.90 2.28
CA PRO A 250 5.76 -2.93 0.96
C PRO A 250 4.25 -2.71 1.07
N GLY A 251 3.65 -2.05 0.09
CA GLY A 251 2.22 -1.77 0.11
C GLY A 251 1.75 -0.58 -0.70
N LEU A 252 0.43 -0.41 -0.74
CA LEU A 252 -0.26 0.74 -1.31
C LEU A 252 -0.57 1.76 -0.22
N TYR A 253 -0.03 2.97 -0.39
CA TYR A 253 -0.19 4.08 0.52
C TYR A 253 -0.99 5.20 -0.15
N ASN A 254 -1.93 5.80 0.60
CA ASN A 254 -2.75 6.88 0.08
C ASN A 254 -2.77 8.09 1.01
N TRP A 255 -2.48 9.27 0.46
CA TRP A 255 -2.71 10.56 1.10
C TRP A 255 -3.61 11.44 0.22
N THR A 256 -4.70 11.92 0.79
CA THR A 256 -5.57 12.93 0.18
C THR A 256 -5.03 14.36 0.34
N THR A 257 -3.87 14.51 0.97
CA THR A 257 -3.18 15.76 1.28
C THR A 257 -1.76 15.78 0.69
N ALA A 258 -1.02 16.85 0.97
CA ALA A 258 0.43 16.87 0.73
C ALA A 258 1.16 15.86 1.62
N LEU A 259 2.35 15.47 1.17
CA LEU A 259 3.28 14.59 1.86
C LEU A 259 4.61 15.32 2.09
N SER A 260 5.18 15.21 3.28
CA SER A 260 6.49 15.73 3.63
C SER A 260 7.42 14.65 4.16
N ILE A 261 8.71 14.82 3.84
CA ILE A 261 9.81 13.97 4.28
C ILE A 261 10.84 14.90 4.92
N THR A 262 10.69 15.18 6.21
CA THR A 262 11.55 16.14 6.94
C THR A 262 12.85 15.52 7.46
N THR A 263 12.84 14.20 7.66
CA THR A 263 13.99 13.39 8.09
C THR A 263 14.02 12.10 7.26
N ASP A 264 15.08 11.30 7.41
CA ASP A 264 15.25 10.08 6.62
C ASP A 264 14.08 9.12 6.80
N VAL A 265 13.68 8.44 5.72
CA VAL A 265 12.66 7.39 5.71
C VAL A 265 13.27 6.12 5.13
N ILE A 266 12.92 4.96 5.70
CA ILE A 266 13.42 3.66 5.27
C ILE A 266 12.30 2.92 4.54
N LEU A 267 12.58 2.37 3.37
CA LEU A 267 11.72 1.41 2.67
C LEU A 267 12.35 0.03 2.87
N ASP A 268 11.66 -0.84 3.60
CA ASP A 268 12.20 -2.13 4.04
C ASP A 268 11.38 -3.27 3.46
N GLY A 269 11.99 -4.04 2.56
CA GLY A 269 11.38 -5.20 1.92
C GLY A 269 12.35 -5.90 0.97
N GLY A 270 11.90 -6.99 0.37
CA GLY A 270 12.66 -7.80 -0.57
C GLY A 270 12.86 -7.16 -1.95
N PRO A 271 13.65 -7.81 -2.82
CA PRO A 271 13.99 -7.28 -4.14
C PRO A 271 12.82 -7.17 -5.11
N ASP A 272 11.78 -7.99 -4.91
CA ASP A 272 10.58 -8.03 -5.76
C ASP A 272 9.38 -7.29 -5.15
N ASP A 273 9.52 -6.82 -3.91
CA ASP A 273 8.46 -6.13 -3.18
C ASP A 273 8.17 -4.73 -3.77
N VAL A 274 6.92 -4.28 -3.65
CA VAL A 274 6.42 -3.09 -4.34
C VAL A 274 5.85 -2.06 -3.36
N TRP A 275 6.16 -0.78 -3.64
CA TRP A 275 5.59 0.38 -2.97
C TRP A 275 4.89 1.27 -3.99
N ILE A 276 3.63 1.63 -3.73
CA ILE A 276 2.93 2.67 -4.48
C ILE A 276 2.45 3.73 -3.50
N PHE A 277 2.97 4.94 -3.65
CA PHE A 277 2.58 6.12 -2.89
C PHE A 277 1.66 6.99 -3.75
N GLN A 278 0.36 7.03 -3.43
CA GLN A 278 -0.63 7.90 -4.05
C GLN A 278 -0.78 9.20 -3.25
N ILE A 279 -0.46 10.33 -3.85
CA ILE A 279 -0.39 11.62 -3.15
C ILE A 279 -1.19 12.68 -3.92
N ALA A 280 -2.36 13.05 -3.39
CA ALA A 280 -3.23 14.04 -4.02
C ALA A 280 -2.67 15.49 -3.91
N GLY A 281 -1.75 15.74 -2.98
CA GLY A 281 -1.09 17.03 -2.80
C GLY A 281 0.32 17.08 -3.40
N ALA A 282 1.12 18.05 -2.93
CA ALA A 282 2.53 18.16 -3.27
C ALA A 282 3.39 17.24 -2.39
N VAL A 283 4.55 16.84 -2.90
CA VAL A 283 5.61 16.18 -2.11
C VAL A 283 6.71 17.18 -1.83
N THR A 284 7.11 17.30 -0.57
CA THR A 284 8.27 18.10 -0.17
C THR A 284 9.25 17.27 0.66
N GLN A 285 10.44 17.02 0.12
CA GLN A 285 11.54 16.41 0.85
C GLN A 285 12.49 17.50 1.33
N ALA A 286 12.78 17.52 2.63
CA ALA A 286 13.67 18.51 3.22
C ALA A 286 15.12 18.36 2.72
N ALA A 287 15.90 19.43 2.86
CA ALA A 287 17.32 19.39 2.50
C ALA A 287 18.06 18.34 3.34
N GLY A 288 18.85 17.49 2.68
CA GLY A 288 19.62 16.43 3.31
C GLY A 288 18.82 15.19 3.74
N ALA A 289 17.48 15.21 3.73
CA ALA A 289 16.69 14.03 4.03
C ALA A 289 16.89 12.95 2.96
N GLN A 290 16.96 11.68 3.36
CA GLN A 290 17.23 10.54 2.49
C GLN A 290 16.05 9.55 2.50
N VAL A 291 15.70 9.01 1.34
CA VAL A 291 14.95 7.74 1.25
C VAL A 291 15.98 6.62 1.16
N LEU A 292 15.94 5.67 2.09
CA LEU A 292 16.92 4.58 2.21
C LEU A 292 16.24 3.25 1.93
N LEU A 293 16.90 2.37 1.18
CA LEU A 293 16.41 1.02 0.89
C LEU A 293 17.10 0.00 1.79
N THR A 294 16.32 -0.89 2.42
CA THR A 294 16.81 -2.03 3.20
C THR A 294 16.09 -3.32 2.77
N GLY A 295 16.55 -4.47 3.27
CA GLY A 295 15.92 -5.77 2.98
C GLY A 295 16.16 -6.33 1.57
N GLY A 296 16.75 -5.53 0.67
CA GLY A 296 16.91 -5.88 -0.75
C GLY A 296 16.01 -5.06 -1.68
N ALA A 297 15.17 -4.18 -1.13
CA ALA A 297 14.26 -3.32 -1.88
C ALA A 297 14.94 -2.63 -3.07
N SER A 298 14.23 -2.60 -4.20
CA SER A 298 14.71 -2.05 -5.47
C SER A 298 13.96 -0.77 -5.83
N ALA A 299 14.69 0.25 -6.28
CA ALA A 299 14.12 1.49 -6.79
C ALA A 299 13.23 1.29 -8.03
N ASN A 300 13.35 0.16 -8.75
CA ASN A 300 12.45 -0.17 -9.85
C ASN A 300 11.02 -0.47 -9.39
N ASN A 301 10.83 -0.82 -8.12
CA ASN A 301 9.54 -1.26 -7.58
C ASN A 301 8.89 -0.21 -6.68
N ILE A 302 9.42 1.01 -6.65
CA ILE A 302 8.93 2.10 -5.81
C ILE A 302 8.35 3.17 -6.71
N PHE A 303 7.05 3.44 -6.58
CA PHE A 303 6.32 4.38 -7.41
C PHE A 303 5.74 5.52 -6.57
N TRP A 304 6.10 6.74 -6.94
CA TRP A 304 5.57 7.97 -6.35
C TRP A 304 4.60 8.62 -7.34
N GLU A 305 3.31 8.36 -7.19
CA GLU A 305 2.26 9.06 -7.92
C GLU A 305 1.91 10.35 -7.19
N VAL A 306 2.12 11.49 -7.86
CA VAL A 306 1.98 12.81 -7.23
C VAL A 306 1.16 13.74 -8.12
N ALA A 307 -0.05 14.06 -7.67
CA ALA A 307 -0.93 15.00 -8.36
C ALA A 307 -0.45 16.46 -8.24
N GLY A 308 0.24 16.80 -7.15
CA GLY A 308 0.87 18.11 -6.95
C GLY A 308 2.28 18.22 -7.55
N ALA A 309 3.03 19.22 -7.07
CA ALA A 309 4.43 19.38 -7.43
C ALA A 309 5.31 18.54 -6.51
N VAL A 310 6.46 18.08 -7.02
CA VAL A 310 7.48 17.40 -6.22
C VAL A 310 8.67 18.34 -6.06
N THR A 311 9.08 18.57 -4.81
CA THR A 311 10.26 19.40 -4.50
C THR A 311 11.22 18.62 -3.62
N LEU A 312 12.43 18.38 -4.12
CA LEU A 312 13.52 17.82 -3.34
C LEU A 312 14.42 18.95 -2.84
N GLY A 313 14.67 19.01 -1.53
CA GLY A 313 15.59 19.96 -0.93
C GLY A 313 17.04 19.76 -1.39
N ALA A 314 17.90 20.72 -1.08
CA ALA A 314 19.32 20.60 -1.39
C ALA A 314 19.93 19.34 -0.74
N ASN A 315 20.74 18.59 -1.49
CA ASN A 315 21.39 17.34 -1.05
C ASN A 315 20.43 16.24 -0.55
N ALA A 316 19.13 16.33 -0.85
CA ALA A 316 18.20 15.24 -0.59
C ALA A 316 18.49 14.04 -1.51
N HIS A 317 18.10 12.84 -1.09
CA HIS A 317 18.20 11.63 -1.92
C HIS A 317 16.86 10.92 -2.00
N LEU A 318 16.42 10.62 -3.21
CA LEU A 318 15.18 9.89 -3.47
C LEU A 318 15.49 8.57 -4.17
N GLU A 319 14.76 7.54 -3.78
CA GLU A 319 14.76 6.22 -4.41
C GLU A 319 13.38 6.00 -5.04
N GLY A 320 13.34 5.60 -6.31
CA GLY A 320 12.10 5.23 -7.00
C GLY A 320 11.72 6.07 -8.22
N ILE A 321 10.57 5.72 -8.79
CA ILE A 321 10.01 6.27 -10.02
C ILE A 321 8.97 7.33 -9.65
N VAL A 322 9.23 8.58 -10.01
CA VAL A 322 8.32 9.70 -9.77
C VAL A 322 7.43 9.91 -10.98
N LEU A 323 6.13 9.64 -10.81
CA LEU A 323 5.05 9.92 -11.75
C LEU A 323 4.38 11.24 -11.32
N GLY A 324 4.91 12.36 -11.77
CA GLY A 324 4.43 13.70 -11.40
C GLY A 324 3.42 14.26 -12.40
N GLN A 325 2.23 14.62 -11.93
CA GLN A 325 1.24 15.33 -12.76
C GLN A 325 1.68 16.77 -13.08
N THR A 326 2.46 17.39 -12.20
CA THR A 326 2.94 18.75 -12.41
C THR A 326 4.48 18.80 -12.43
N SER A 327 5.09 19.80 -11.80
CA SER A 327 6.53 20.05 -11.91
C SER A 327 7.29 19.22 -10.89
N ILE A 328 8.48 18.75 -11.30
CA ILE A 328 9.43 18.09 -10.40
C ILE A 328 10.70 18.94 -10.33
N ALA A 329 11.02 19.46 -9.15
CA ALA A 329 12.14 20.36 -8.92
C ALA A 329 13.13 19.76 -7.93
N LEU A 330 14.38 19.63 -8.37
CA LEU A 330 15.48 19.14 -7.55
C LEU A 330 16.34 20.32 -7.09
N GLY A 331 16.45 20.46 -5.77
CA GLY A 331 17.34 21.42 -5.12
C GLY A 331 18.81 21.11 -5.38
N ALA A 332 19.68 22.07 -5.06
CA ALA A 332 21.11 21.97 -5.32
C ALA A 332 21.72 20.66 -4.77
N GLY A 333 22.36 19.87 -5.62
CA GLY A 333 23.06 18.65 -5.19
C GLY A 333 22.16 17.48 -4.77
N ALA A 334 20.83 17.60 -4.91
CA ALA A 334 19.94 16.46 -4.69
C ALA A 334 20.24 15.32 -5.68
N SER A 335 19.91 14.09 -5.30
CA SER A 335 20.14 12.91 -6.13
C SER A 335 18.91 12.01 -6.18
N VAL A 336 18.78 11.28 -7.28
CA VAL A 336 17.69 10.32 -7.50
C VAL A 336 18.26 9.07 -8.13
N ASN A 337 18.04 7.92 -7.49
CA ASN A 337 18.18 6.62 -8.13
C ASN A 337 16.77 6.13 -8.47
N GLY A 338 16.42 6.20 -9.76
CA GLY A 338 15.02 6.31 -10.12
C GLY A 338 14.75 6.90 -11.49
N ARG A 339 13.51 7.34 -11.66
CA ARG A 339 13.06 8.04 -12.88
C ARG A 339 12.27 9.28 -12.48
N ILE A 340 12.40 10.32 -13.28
CA ILE A 340 11.67 11.58 -13.12
C ILE A 340 10.76 11.76 -14.33
N LEU A 341 9.50 11.39 -14.18
CA LEU A 341 8.50 11.40 -15.24
C LEU A 341 7.45 12.49 -14.93
N ALA A 342 7.59 13.66 -15.55
CA ALA A 342 6.77 14.84 -15.27
C ALA A 342 5.84 15.18 -16.43
N GLN A 343 4.54 15.31 -16.18
CA GLN A 343 3.60 15.79 -17.19
C GLN A 343 3.73 17.30 -17.46
N THR A 344 4.61 18.02 -16.74
CA THR A 344 5.00 19.40 -17.06
C THR A 344 6.53 19.55 -17.14
N ALA A 345 7.18 20.26 -16.22
CA ALA A 345 8.59 20.61 -16.30
C ALA A 345 9.42 19.90 -15.23
N VAL A 346 10.68 19.62 -15.56
CA VAL A 346 11.71 19.18 -14.62
C VAL A 346 12.76 20.27 -14.46
N THR A 347 13.16 20.57 -13.22
CA THR A 347 14.26 21.50 -12.93
C THR A 347 15.35 20.81 -12.14
N LEU A 348 16.58 20.91 -12.64
CA LEU A 348 17.80 20.37 -12.04
C LEU A 348 18.74 21.49 -11.62
N ASN A 349 19.47 21.27 -10.54
CA ASN A 349 20.50 22.13 -10.00
C ASN A 349 21.65 21.27 -9.42
N HIS A 350 22.71 21.07 -10.21
CA HIS A 350 23.86 20.24 -9.83
C HIS A 350 23.51 18.81 -9.36
N ASN A 351 22.53 18.17 -9.99
CA ASN A 351 21.97 16.90 -9.49
C ASN A 351 22.65 15.67 -10.07
N ALA A 352 22.52 14.54 -9.38
CA ALA A 352 22.79 13.22 -9.93
C ALA A 352 21.47 12.47 -10.11
N VAL A 353 21.12 12.07 -11.33
CA VAL A 353 19.91 11.30 -11.62
C VAL A 353 20.33 10.07 -12.40
N SER A 354 20.12 8.89 -11.83
CA SER A 354 20.49 7.62 -12.45
C SER A 354 19.27 6.71 -12.59
N GLN A 355 19.09 6.18 -13.80
CA GLN A 355 18.15 5.08 -14.03
C GLN A 355 18.50 3.92 -13.09
N PRO A 356 17.51 3.27 -12.44
CA PRO A 356 17.80 2.14 -11.58
C PRO A 356 18.37 0.98 -12.40
N THR A 357 19.28 0.22 -11.79
CA THR A 357 19.76 -1.04 -12.37
C THR A 357 18.66 -2.09 -12.23
N PRO A 358 18.32 -2.83 -13.31
CA PRO A 358 17.38 -3.95 -13.25
C PRO A 358 17.77 -5.00 -12.21
#